data_AF-A0A2T3W6S5-F1
#
_entry.id   AF-A0A2T3W6S5-F1
#
_cell.length_a   1.000
_cell.length_b   1.000
_cell.length_c   1.000
_cell.angle_alpha   90.00
_cell.angle_beta   90.00
_cell.angle_gamma   90.00
#
_symmetry.space_group_name_H-M   'P 1'
#
loop_
_entity.id
_entity.type
_entity.pdbx_description
1 polymer ?
#
loop_
_entity_poly.entity_id
_entity_poly.type
_entity_poly.pdbx_seq_one_letter_code
_entity_poly.pdbx_strand_id
1 'polypeptide(L)' 'MDGSGKSLTAVSFTHQDLIQDEHGGWFHLPTLRALHAAGRLAPDSAGYVLLLHDAALNRPRLIS' A
#
# COMPACT_ATOMS: atom_id res chain seq x y z
N MET A 1 20.87 20.47 -21.90
CA MET A 1 20.74 19.42 -20.87
C MET A 1 19.36 19.59 -20.27
N ASP A 2 18.42 18.81 -20.79
CA ASP A 2 16.99 18.97 -20.58
C ASP A 2 16.61 18.62 -19.14
N GLY A 3 15.97 19.59 -18.49
CA GLY A 3 15.40 19.45 -17.16
C GLY A 3 14.20 18.52 -17.19
N SER A 4 14.28 17.41 -16.45
CA SER A 4 13.14 16.85 -15.75
C SER A 4 13.65 15.92 -14.66
N GLY A 5 14.42 16.48 -13.73
CA GLY A 5 14.59 15.87 -12.42
C GLY A 5 13.25 15.98 -11.70
N LYS A 6 12.30 15.08 -12.00
CA LYS A 6 11.13 14.86 -11.15
C LYS A 6 11.69 14.42 -9.80
N SER A 7 11.89 15.40 -8.91
CA SER A 7 12.27 15.17 -7.54
C SER A 7 11.23 14.20 -6.99
N LEU A 8 11.66 12.96 -6.74
CA LEU A 8 10.81 11.96 -6.12
C LEU A 8 10.45 12.55 -4.76
N THR A 9 9.21 13.00 -4.61
CA THR A 9 8.72 13.53 -3.35
C THR A 9 8.91 12.42 -2.32
N ALA A 10 9.86 12.63 -1.40
CA ALA A 10 10.06 11.74 -0.27
C ALA A 10 8.75 11.76 0.52
N VAL A 11 7.94 10.72 0.34
CA VAL A 11 6.72 10.53 1.12
C VAL A 11 7.18 10.17 2.53
N SER A 12 6.78 10.96 3.52
CA SER A 12 7.13 10.69 4.91
C SER A 12 6.68 9.28 5.29
N PHE A 13 7.66 8.42 5.53
CA PHE A 13 7.42 7.06 6.01
C PHE A 13 7.05 7.13 7.49
N THR A 14 5.85 6.68 7.84
CA THR A 14 5.44 6.55 9.24
C THR A 14 5.21 5.09 9.59
N HIS A 15 5.38 4.72 10.86
CA HIS A 15 5.07 3.36 11.32
C HIS A 15 3.59 2.98 11.11
N GLN A 16 2.70 3.96 10.95
CA GLN A 16 1.28 3.73 10.65
C GLN A 16 1.07 3.25 9.21
N ASP A 17 2.05 3.46 8.33
CA ASP A 17 2.04 2.98 6.95
C ASP A 17 2.52 1.53 6.83
N LEU A 18 2.93 0.90 7.94
CA LEU A 18 3.37 -0.48 7.97
C LEU A 18 2.23 -1.41 8.38
N ILE A 19 2.05 -2.47 7.59
CA ILE A 19 1.17 -3.59 7.90
C ILE A 19 2.00 -4.87 7.97
N GLN A 20 1.69 -5.73 8.92
CA GLN A 20 2.38 -7.01 9.10
C GLN A 20 1.55 -8.15 8.49
N ASP A 21 2.21 -9.11 7.85
CA ASP A 21 1.60 -10.37 7.46
C ASP A 21 1.54 -11.37 8.61
N GLU A 22 0.87 -12.50 8.37
CA GLU A 22 0.72 -13.59 9.34
C GLU A 22 2.06 -14.29 9.68
N HIS A 23 3.10 -14.12 8.87
CA HIS A 23 4.44 -14.65 9.07
C HIS A 23 5.39 -13.65 9.75
N GLY A 24 4.91 -12.45 10.08
CA GLY A 24 5.68 -11.41 10.72
C GLY A 24 6.41 -10.46 9.76
N GLY A 25 6.23 -10.59 8.45
CA GLY A 25 6.79 -9.74 7.42
C GLY A 25 6.10 -8.37 7.36
N TRP A 26 6.88 -7.30 7.20
CA TRP A 26 6.36 -5.93 7.15
C TRP A 26 6.24 -5.43 5.72
N PHE A 27 5.09 -4.81 5.42
CA PHE A 27 4.77 -4.23 4.13
C PHE A 27 4.39 -2.77 4.27
N HIS A 28 4.83 -1.95 3.31
CA HIS A 28 4.47 -0.54 3.25
C HIS A 28 3.18 -0.35 2.46
N LEU A 29 2.12 0.01 3.16
CA LEU A 29 0.75 0.08 2.66
C LEU A 29 0.56 1.11 1.52
N PRO A 30 1.15 2.33 1.56
CA PRO A 30 1.12 3.24 0.42
C PRO A 30 1.76 2.65 -0.85
N THR A 31 2.84 1.88 -0.69
CA THR A 31 3.50 1.21 -1.82
C THR A 31 2.60 0.11 -2.38
N LEU A 32 1.97 -0.70 -1.54
CA LEU A 32 1.00 -1.70 -1.98
C LEU A 32 -0.17 -1.06 -2.74
N ARG A 33 -0.73 0.04 -2.23
CA ARG A 33 -1.78 0.82 -2.89
C ARG A 33 -1.32 1.33 -4.26
N ALA A 34 -0.11 1.88 -4.36
CA ALA A 34 0.44 2.36 -5.62
C ALA A 34 0.67 1.23 -6.63
N LEU A 35 1.21 0.09 -6.19
CA LEU A 35 1.41 -1.08 -7.05
C LEU A 35 0.07 -1.66 -7.53
N HIS A 36 -0.93 -1.73 -6.65
CA HIS A 36 -2.27 -2.19 -6.99
C HIS A 36 -2.96 -1.28 -8.00
N ALA A 37 -2.93 0.04 -7.77
CA ALA A 37 -3.48 1.03 -8.69
C ALA A 37 -2.80 1.00 -10.07
N ALA A 38 -1.51 0.63 -10.11
CA ALA A 38 -0.76 0.44 -11.35
C ALA A 38 -0.99 -0.93 -12.03
N GLY A 39 -1.80 -1.83 -11.45
CA GLY A 39 -1.99 -3.20 -11.96
C GLY A 39 -0.73 -4.07 -11.85
N ARG A 40 0.22 -3.68 -11.00
CA ARG A 40 1.54 -4.32 -10.83
C ARG A 40 1.64 -5.15 -9.55
N LEU A 41 0.59 -5.18 -8.74
CA LEU A 41 0.52 -6.03 -7.56
C LEU A 41 -0.17 -7.35 -7.94
N ALA A 42 0.56 -8.46 -7.84
CA ALA A 42 0.07 -9.78 -8.22
C ALA A 42 -1.03 -10.25 -7.25
N PRO A 43 -2.17 -10.79 -7.73
CA PRO A 43 -3.29 -11.20 -6.87
C PRO A 43 -2.97 -12.29 -5.83
N ASP A 44 -1.96 -13.11 -6.09
CA ASP A 44 -1.46 -14.20 -5.24
C ASP A 44 -0.36 -13.76 -4.27
N SER A 45 0.05 -12.49 -4.32
CA SER A 45 1.06 -11.94 -3.40
C SER A 45 0.47 -11.66 -2.02
N ALA A 46 1.27 -11.86 -0.96
CA ALA A 46 0.89 -11.50 0.41
C ALA A 46 0.45 -10.02 0.52
N GLY A 47 1.15 -9.12 -0.18
CA GLY A 47 0.79 -7.70 -0.22
C GLY A 47 -0.60 -7.42 -0.80
N TYR A 48 -1.06 -8.22 -1.77
CA TYR A 48 -2.41 -8.07 -2.32
C TYR A 48 -3.48 -8.49 -1.31
N VAL A 49 -3.28 -9.64 -0.65
CA VAL A 49 -4.20 -10.13 0.39
C VAL A 49 -4.29 -9.13 1.54
N LEU A 50 -3.16 -8.60 1.99
CA LEU A 50 -3.11 -7.57 3.04
C LEU A 50 -3.85 -6.30 2.66
N LEU A 51 -3.69 -5.84 1.42
CA LEU A 51 -4.38 -4.66 0.92
C LEU A 51 -5.90 -4.85 0.92
N LEU A 52 -6.40 -6.05 0.58
CA LEU A 52 -7.83 -6.36 0.62
C LEU A 52 -8.36 -6.43 2.05
N HIS A 53 -7.62 -7.04 2.98
CA HIS A 53 -7.99 -7.08 4.39
C HIS A 53 -8.03 -5.67 5.01
N ASP A 54 -7.02 -4.84 4.74
CA ASP A 54 -7.00 -3.43 5.17
C ASP A 54 -8.24 -2.68 4.65
N ALA A 55 -8.53 -2.80 3.35
CA ALA A 55 -9.69 -2.14 2.74
C ALA A 55 -11.03 -2.63 3.34
N ALA A 56 -11.13 -3.89 3.72
CA ALA A 56 -12.33 -4.44 4.37
C ALA A 56 -12.50 -3.93 5.81
N LEU A 57 -11.41 -3.78 6.56
CA LEU A 57 -11.41 -3.31 7.95
C LEU A 57 -11.68 -1.79 8.05
N ASN A 58 -11.12 -1.02 7.12
CA ASN A 58 -11.26 0.44 7.10
C ASN A 58 -12.46 0.93 6.30
N ARG A 59 -13.32 0.02 5.81
CA ARG A 59 -14.57 0.42 5.17
C ARG A 59 -15.49 0.97 6.26
N PRO A 60 -15.89 2.27 6.20
CA PRO A 60 -16.88 2.78 7.14
C PRO A 60 -18.14 1.95 6.96
N ARG A 61 -18.55 1.25 8.03
CA ARG A 61 -19.85 0.61 8.06
C ARG A 61 -20.86 1.73 7.92
N LEU A 62 -21.49 1.84 6.74
CA LEU A 62 -22.72 2.59 6.57
C LEU A 62 -23.76 1.91 7.47
N ILE A 63 -23.83 2.36 8.72
CA ILE A 63 -24.94 2.07 9.60
C ILE A 63 -26.08 2.90 9.03
N SER A 64 -26.90 2.27 8.21
CA SER A 64 -28.20 2.79 7.76
C SER A 64 -29.23 2.63 8.86
#